data_AF-A0A9D7IW93-F1
#
_entry.id   AF-A0A9D7IW93-F1
#
_cell.length_a   1.000
_cell.length_b   1.000
_cell.length_c   1.000
_cell.angle_alpha   90.00
_cell.angle_beta   90.00
_cell.angle_gamma   90.00
#
_symmetry.space_group_name_H-M   'P 1'
#
loop_
_entity.id
_entity.type
_entity.pdbx_description
1 polymer ?
#
loop_
_entity_poly.entity_id
_entity_poly.type
_entity_poly.pdbx_seq_one_letter_code
_entity_poly.pdbx_strand_id
1 'polypeptide(L)'
;MLRIEKLFLQGFKSFNDPTEIIFDEEGITAVVGPNGCGKSNVADAISWVIGEQRAKALRGGKMEDVIFQGSRNRPASGMAEVALTMVVRETFEIRGETGHQESEALRLAQASLEEASAAIEASTTQIDKEAQPQLQTAEASVNPEEQTEPAETSGNQGSGGGSHG
;
A
#
# COMPACT_ATOMS: atom_id res chain seq x y z
N MET A 1 -11.07 -2.70 4.13
CA MET A 1 -12.53 -2.88 4.00
C MET A 1 -13.13 -1.68 3.29
N LEU A 2 -14.24 -1.84 2.56
CA LEU A 2 -15.00 -0.72 1.99
C LEU A 2 -15.76 0.02 3.09
N ARG A 3 -15.73 1.35 3.05
CA ARG A 3 -16.47 2.25 3.94
C ARG A 3 -17.28 3.25 3.13
N ILE A 4 -18.46 3.60 3.61
CA ILE A 4 -19.29 4.65 3.03
C ILE A 4 -18.70 5.99 3.45
N GLU A 5 -18.40 6.85 2.49
CA GLU A 5 -17.89 8.21 2.72
C GLU A 5 -19.00 9.24 2.51
N LYS A 6 -19.81 9.04 1.47
CA LYS A 6 -20.83 9.99 1.07
C LYS A 6 -22.03 9.33 0.41
N LEU A 7 -23.21 9.91 0.67
CA LEU A 7 -24.44 9.64 -0.07
C LEU A 7 -24.99 10.94 -0.66
N PHE A 8 -25.13 10.98 -1.97
CA PHE A 8 -25.81 12.05 -2.69
C PHE A 8 -27.22 11.58 -3.09
N LEU A 9 -28.23 12.42 -2.95
CA LEU A 9 -29.62 12.15 -3.33
C LEU A 9 -30.23 13.36 -4.06
N GLN A 10 -30.95 13.11 -5.14
CA GLN A 10 -31.77 14.11 -5.82
C GLN A 10 -33.00 13.45 -6.45
N GLY A 11 -34.17 14.07 -6.30
CA GLY A 11 -35.43 13.52 -6.81
C GLY A 11 -35.80 12.15 -6.24
N PHE A 12 -35.15 11.68 -5.17
CA PHE A 12 -35.38 10.35 -4.59
C PHE A 12 -36.35 10.44 -3.41
N LYS A 13 -37.56 9.90 -3.57
CA LYS A 13 -38.61 9.92 -2.54
C LYS A 13 -38.78 11.30 -1.93
N SER A 14 -38.56 11.47 -0.62
CA SER A 14 -38.69 12.76 0.06
C SER A 14 -37.61 13.79 -0.28
N PHE A 15 -36.54 13.41 -0.98
CA PHE A 15 -35.40 14.28 -1.30
C PHE A 15 -35.59 14.90 -2.69
N ASN A 16 -36.36 15.99 -2.78
CA ASN A 16 -36.53 16.71 -4.05
C ASN A 16 -35.26 17.44 -4.50
N ASP A 17 -34.64 18.17 -3.58
CA ASP A 17 -33.46 18.99 -3.86
C ASP A 17 -32.18 18.16 -3.69
N PRO A 18 -31.10 18.50 -4.42
CA PRO A 18 -29.79 17.89 -4.22
C PRO A 18 -29.38 17.93 -2.75
N THR A 19 -29.16 16.76 -2.17
CA THR A 19 -28.82 16.57 -0.76
C THR A 19 -27.58 15.70 -0.67
N GLU A 20 -26.58 16.18 0.06
CA GLU A 20 -25.33 15.46 0.30
C GLU A 20 -25.25 15.10 1.79
N ILE A 21 -25.02 13.83 2.08
CA ILE A 21 -24.81 13.30 3.42
C ILE A 21 -23.37 12.80 3.48
N ILE A 22 -22.56 13.45 4.30
CA ILE A 22 -21.18 13.07 4.59
C ILE A 22 -21.19 12.20 5.83
N PHE A 23 -20.55 11.03 5.75
CA PHE A 23 -20.43 10.11 6.86
C PHE A 23 -19.10 10.35 7.58
N ASP A 24 -19.13 10.30 8.90
CA ASP A 24 -17.92 10.49 9.71
C ASP A 24 -16.92 9.36 9.44
N GLU A 25 -15.66 9.74 9.33
CA GLU A 25 -14.56 8.81 9.08
C GLU A 25 -14.34 7.84 10.24
N GLU A 26 -14.60 8.31 11.46
CA GLU A 26 -14.45 7.61 12.72
C GLU A 26 -15.76 7.72 13.54
N GLY A 27 -16.15 6.63 14.20
CA GLY A 27 -17.32 6.61 15.06
C GLY A 27 -18.61 6.15 14.39
N ILE A 28 -19.74 6.70 14.86
CA ILE A 28 -21.11 6.28 14.49
C ILE A 28 -21.90 7.51 14.04
N THR A 29 -22.35 7.51 12.78
CA THR A 29 -23.27 8.52 12.26
C THR A 29 -24.72 8.11 12.52
N ALA A 30 -25.52 8.99 13.13
CA ALA A 30 -26.94 8.77 13.42
C ALA A 30 -27.84 9.74 12.63
N VAL A 31 -28.84 9.20 11.93
CA VAL A 31 -29.83 10.00 11.19
C VAL A 31 -31.08 10.20 12.05
N VAL A 32 -31.31 11.43 12.53
CA VAL A 32 -32.41 11.79 13.44
C VAL A 32 -33.33 12.89 12.88
N GLY A 33 -34.55 13.00 13.41
CA GLY A 33 -35.54 13.99 12.96
C GLY A 33 -37.00 13.56 13.20
N PRO A 34 -37.97 14.47 13.05
CA PRO A 34 -39.39 14.21 13.32
C PRO A 34 -39.99 13.18 12.35
N ASN A 35 -41.18 12.65 12.68
CA ASN A 35 -41.87 11.70 11.81
C ASN A 35 -42.21 12.33 10.46
N GLY A 36 -42.02 11.56 9.38
CA GLY A 36 -42.28 12.02 8.02
C GLY A 36 -41.17 12.85 7.36
N CYS A 37 -40.06 13.18 8.05
CA CYS A 37 -38.98 13.97 7.44
C CYS A 37 -38.08 13.19 6.45
N GLY A 38 -38.34 11.90 6.22
CA GLY A 38 -37.61 11.11 5.23
C GLY A 38 -36.40 10.31 5.73
N LYS A 39 -36.15 10.23 7.05
CA LYS A 39 -35.02 9.47 7.63
C LYS A 39 -34.88 8.07 7.05
N SER A 40 -35.98 7.33 7.00
CA SER A 40 -35.97 5.95 6.53
C SER A 40 -35.69 5.84 5.03
N ASN A 41 -35.94 6.92 4.27
CA ASN A 41 -35.62 6.96 2.84
C ASN A 41 -34.11 7.04 2.61
N VAL A 42 -33.30 7.47 3.59
CA VAL A 42 -31.84 7.37 3.53
C VAL A 42 -31.40 5.91 3.45
N ALA A 43 -31.99 5.05 4.28
CA ALA A 43 -31.70 3.61 4.22
C ALA A 43 -32.16 2.98 2.90
N ASP A 44 -33.35 3.36 2.41
CA ASP A 44 -33.83 2.87 1.11
C ASP A 44 -32.92 3.32 -0.04
N ALA A 45 -32.36 4.53 0.02
CA ALA A 45 -31.44 5.05 -0.99
C ALA A 45 -30.15 4.22 -1.04
N ILE A 46 -29.58 3.90 0.14
CA ILE A 46 -28.40 3.03 0.23
C ILE A 46 -28.71 1.63 -0.31
N SER A 47 -29.83 1.02 0.09
CA SER A 47 -30.24 -0.30 -0.43
C SER A 47 -30.46 -0.28 -1.94
N TRP A 48 -31.04 0.81 -2.47
CA TRP A 48 -31.27 0.95 -3.91
C TRP A 48 -29.96 1.03 -4.69
N VAL A 49 -28.99 1.84 -4.25
CA VAL A 49 -27.68 1.95 -4.91
C VAL A 49 -26.89 0.65 -4.87
N ILE A 50 -26.98 -0.11 -3.78
CA ILE A 50 -26.32 -1.42 -3.66
C ILE A 50 -26.97 -2.47 -4.59
N GLY A 51 -28.16 -2.20 -5.13
CA GLY A 51 -28.79 -3.01 -6.17
C GLY A 51 -30.12 -3.65 -5.77
N GLU A 52 -30.79 -3.17 -4.72
CA GLU A 52 -32.16 -3.61 -4.45
C GLU A 52 -33.12 -3.15 -5.56
N GLN A 53 -33.73 -4.11 -6.26
CA GLN A 53 -34.61 -3.86 -7.42
C GLN A 53 -36.10 -4.07 -7.10
N ARG A 54 -36.45 -4.60 -5.92
CA ARG A 54 -37.84 -4.87 -5.56
C ARG A 54 -38.48 -3.63 -4.94
N ALA A 55 -39.48 -3.06 -5.62
CA ALA A 55 -40.24 -1.92 -5.13
C ALA A 55 -40.74 -2.10 -3.68
N LYS A 56 -41.25 -3.28 -3.33
CA LYS A 56 -41.74 -3.59 -1.98
C LYS A 56 -40.64 -3.53 -0.91
N ALA A 57 -39.42 -3.93 -1.24
CA ALA A 57 -38.28 -3.84 -0.31
C ALA A 57 -37.89 -2.38 -0.06
N LEU A 58 -38.02 -1.54 -1.09
CA LEU A 58 -37.91 -0.09 -0.99
C LEU A 58 -39.21 0.57 -0.50
N ARG A 59 -40.17 -0.18 0.05
CA ARG A 59 -41.42 0.39 0.61
C ARG A 59 -42.24 1.23 -0.39
N GLY A 60 -42.12 0.90 -1.67
CA GLY A 60 -42.96 1.41 -2.77
C GLY A 60 -43.93 0.34 -3.28
N GLY A 61 -44.93 0.75 -4.06
CA GLY A 61 -45.84 -0.14 -4.78
C GLY A 61 -45.29 -0.55 -6.15
N LYS A 62 -44.62 0.37 -6.84
CA LYS A 62 -43.97 0.17 -8.13
C LYS A 62 -42.57 0.78 -8.12
N MET A 63 -41.73 0.42 -9.09
CA MET A 63 -40.33 0.85 -9.07
C MET A 63 -40.20 2.36 -9.28
N GLU A 64 -41.14 2.98 -10.00
CA GLU A 64 -41.21 4.42 -10.22
C GLU A 64 -41.49 5.20 -8.93
N ASP A 65 -41.96 4.55 -7.86
CA ASP A 65 -42.21 5.21 -6.58
C ASP A 65 -40.92 5.63 -5.85
N VAL A 66 -39.74 5.25 -6.37
CA VAL A 66 -38.46 5.82 -5.90
C VAL A 66 -38.29 7.28 -6.33
N ILE A 67 -39.01 7.72 -7.36
CA ILE A 67 -39.00 9.09 -7.85
C ILE A 67 -39.91 9.95 -6.96
N PHE A 68 -39.46 11.15 -6.62
CA PHE A 68 -40.24 12.12 -5.86
C PHE A 68 -41.55 12.45 -6.58
N GLN A 69 -42.67 12.12 -5.94
CA GLN A 69 -44.01 12.27 -6.52
C GLN A 69 -44.62 13.66 -6.31
N GLY A 70 -43.83 14.62 -5.82
CA GLY A 70 -44.30 15.97 -5.53
C GLY A 70 -44.85 16.13 -4.11
N SER A 71 -45.14 17.38 -3.78
CA SER A 71 -45.78 17.80 -2.53
C SER A 71 -46.69 19.00 -2.80
N ARG A 72 -47.38 19.51 -1.77
CA ARG A 72 -48.23 20.72 -1.92
C ARG A 72 -47.51 21.91 -2.55
N ASN A 73 -46.22 22.07 -2.28
CA ASN A 73 -45.44 23.24 -2.69
C ASN A 73 -44.41 22.93 -3.78
N ARG A 74 -44.26 21.68 -4.21
CA ARG A 74 -43.22 21.27 -5.17
C ARG A 74 -43.74 20.22 -6.15
N PRO A 75 -43.48 20.38 -7.46
CA PRO A 75 -43.90 19.41 -8.46
C PRO A 75 -43.18 18.07 -8.30
N ALA A 76 -43.70 17.03 -8.92
CA ALA A 76 -43.00 15.75 -9.03
C ALA A 76 -41.70 15.89 -9.84
N SER A 77 -40.70 15.09 -9.50
CA SER A 77 -39.48 14.97 -10.29
C SER A 77 -39.71 14.03 -11.48
N GLY A 78 -39.01 14.27 -12.59
CA GLY A 78 -38.99 13.35 -13.74
C GLY A 78 -37.97 12.22 -13.58
N MET A 79 -37.05 12.33 -12.62
CA MET A 79 -35.99 11.34 -12.36
C MET A 79 -35.59 11.32 -10.89
N ALA A 80 -34.94 10.23 -10.49
CA ALA A 80 -34.23 10.13 -9.22
C ALA A 80 -32.78 9.75 -9.48
N GLU A 81 -31.87 10.36 -8.74
CA GLU A 81 -30.47 10.03 -8.71
C GLU A 81 -30.07 9.80 -7.26
N VAL A 82 -29.35 8.70 -7.03
CA VAL A 82 -28.66 8.45 -5.77
C VAL A 82 -27.26 7.95 -6.12
N ALA A 83 -26.24 8.57 -5.53
CA ALA A 83 -24.87 8.15 -5.68
C ALA A 83 -24.25 7.84 -4.31
N LEU A 84 -23.60 6.69 -4.20
CA LEU A 84 -22.88 6.27 -3.00
C LEU A 84 -21.38 6.28 -3.29
N THR A 85 -20.65 7.12 -2.58
CA THR A 85 -19.18 7.13 -2.61
C THR A 85 -18.66 6.22 -1.50
N MET A 86 -17.82 5.27 -1.88
CA MET A 86 -17.17 4.36 -0.95
C MET A 86 -15.65 4.44 -1.11
N VAL A 87 -14.95 4.38 0.02
CA VAL A 87 -13.49 4.37 0.08
C VAL A 87 -12.99 3.06 0.65
N VAL A 88 -11.83 2.61 0.19
CA VAL A 88 -11.14 1.45 0.78
C VAL A 88 -10.26 1.97 1.91
N ARG A 89 -10.47 1.48 3.13
CA ARG A 89 -9.55 1.71 4.26
C ARG A 89 -9.03 0.37 4.77
N GLU A 90 -7.70 0.24 4.81
CA GLU A 90 -6.95 -0.94 5.28
C GLU A 90 -7.33 -2.27 4.61
N THR A 91 -6.41 -2.84 3.85
CA THR A 91 -6.54 -4.21 3.37
C THR A 91 -6.32 -5.12 4.57
N PHE A 92 -7.31 -5.94 4.93
CA PHE A 92 -7.04 -7.04 5.85
C PHE A 92 -6.09 -8.00 5.13
N GLU A 93 -4.88 -8.19 5.66
CA GLU A 93 -4.16 -9.44 5.40
C GLU A 93 -5.00 -10.55 6.03
N ILE A 94 -5.46 -11.50 5.21
CA ILE A 94 -6.12 -12.70 5.72
C ILE A 94 -5.08 -13.42 6.58
N ARG A 95 -5.28 -13.44 7.89
CA ARG A 95 -4.40 -14.16 8.82
C ARG A 95 -4.58 -15.67 8.62
N GLY A 96 -3.59 -16.30 7.95
CA GLY A 96 -3.36 -17.75 7.81
C GLY A 96 -4.02 -18.33 6.57
N GLU A 97 -3.35 -18.92 5.58
CA GLU A 97 -2.19 -19.82 5.53
C GLU A 97 -1.23 -19.29 4.44
N THR A 98 0.09 -19.19 4.53
CA THR A 98 1.14 -19.94 5.21
C THR A 98 2.12 -18.96 5.81
N GLY A 99 2.06 -18.75 7.13
CA GLY A 99 3.29 -18.44 7.83
C GLY A 99 4.18 -19.68 7.64
N HIS A 100 5.33 -19.51 6.99
CA HIS A 100 6.36 -20.52 6.97
C HIS A 100 6.69 -20.90 8.42
N GLN A 101 6.02 -21.92 8.96
CA GLN A 101 6.66 -22.76 9.94
C GLN A 101 7.77 -23.42 9.15
N GLU A 102 8.97 -22.85 9.17
CA GLU A 102 10.16 -23.67 8.93
C GLU A 102 9.94 -24.92 9.78
N SER A 103 9.79 -26.06 9.12
CA SER A 103 9.60 -27.31 9.83
C SER A 103 10.75 -27.44 10.82
N GLU A 104 10.50 -27.97 12.02
CA GLU A 104 11.62 -28.26 12.94
C GLU A 104 12.69 -29.11 12.23
N ALA A 105 12.29 -29.92 11.24
CA ALA A 105 13.20 -30.62 10.35
C ALA A 105 14.13 -29.69 9.54
N LEU A 106 13.62 -28.59 8.96
CA LEU A 106 14.45 -27.59 8.25
C LEU A 106 15.39 -26.85 9.19
N ARG A 107 14.91 -26.48 10.38
CA ARG A 107 15.73 -25.80 11.39
C ARG A 107 16.85 -26.70 11.91
N LEU A 108 16.56 -27.98 12.15
CA LEU A 108 17.56 -28.98 12.54
C LEU A 108 18.57 -29.25 11.41
N ALA A 109 18.10 -29.30 10.16
CA ALA A 109 18.98 -29.47 9.00
C ALA A 109 19.91 -28.27 8.78
N GLN A 110 19.42 -27.04 8.95
CA GLN A 110 20.23 -25.83 8.86
C GLN A 110 21.26 -25.75 9.99
N ALA A 111 20.88 -26.05 11.23
CA ALA A 111 21.82 -26.08 12.35
C ALA A 111 22.95 -27.11 12.14
N SER A 112 22.60 -28.30 11.62
CA SER A 112 23.58 -29.34 11.31
C SER A 112 24.55 -28.91 10.18
N LEU A 113 24.06 -28.16 9.19
CA LEU A 113 24.89 -27.64 8.11
C LEU A 113 25.83 -26.52 8.57
N GLU A 114 25.38 -25.64 9.48
CA GLU A 114 26.23 -24.60 10.08
C GLU A 114 27.35 -25.20 10.94
N GLU A 115 27.05 -26.22 11.76
CA GLU A 115 28.06 -26.93 12.54
C GLU A 115 29.11 -27.60 11.63
N ALA A 116 28.68 -28.23 10.53
CA ALA A 116 29.58 -28.84 9.56
C ALA A 116 30.46 -27.78 8.85
N SER A 117 29.90 -26.61 8.50
CA SER A 117 30.66 -25.51 7.89
C SER A 117 31.72 -24.96 8.84
N ALA A 118 31.36 -24.73 10.11
CA ALA A 118 32.29 -24.25 11.12
C ALA A 118 33.44 -25.25 11.38
N ALA A 119 33.15 -26.56 11.35
CA ALA A 119 34.16 -27.59 11.47
C ALA A 119 35.12 -27.63 10.27
N ILE A 120 34.61 -27.41 9.05
CA ILE A 120 35.43 -27.30 7.84
C ILE A 120 36.33 -26.06 7.91
N GLU A 121 35.80 -24.90 8.27
CA GLU A 121 36.58 -23.66 8.41
C GLU A 121 37.68 -23.77 9.48
N ALA A 122 37.38 -24.39 10.62
CA ALA A 122 38.37 -24.66 11.66
C ALA A 122 39.49 -25.59 11.18
N SER A 123 39.14 -26.57 10.34
CA SER A 123 40.10 -27.50 9.73
C SER A 123 40.93 -26.85 8.62
N THR A 124 40.34 -25.98 7.80
CA THR A 124 41.04 -25.18 6.77
C THR A 124 42.01 -24.18 7.41
N THR A 125 41.64 -23.57 8.54
CA THR A 125 42.51 -22.63 9.28
C THR A 125 43.74 -23.31 9.87
N GLN A 126 43.70 -24.62 10.13
CA GLN A 126 44.89 -25.39 10.55
C GLN A 126 45.84 -25.65 9.39
N ILE A 127 45.31 -25.86 8.17
CA ILE A 127 46.12 -26.11 6.96
C ILE A 127 46.91 -24.85 6.55
N ASP A 128 46.32 -23.66 6.67
CA ASP A 128 47.00 -22.40 6.33
C ASP A 128 48.09 -21.98 7.34
N LYS A 129 48.03 -22.46 8.60
CA LYS A 129 49.06 -22.19 9.61
C LYS A 129 50.29 -23.09 9.51
N GLU A 130 50.16 -24.25 8.86
CA GLU A 130 51.28 -25.20 8.68
C GLU A 130 52.09 -24.93 7.40
N ALA A 131 51.59 -24.09 6.49
CA ALA A 131 52.25 -23.71 5.24
C ALA A 131 53.14 -22.45 5.33
N GLN A 132 53.83 -22.22 6.45
CA GLN A 132 54.93 -21.25 6.51
C GLN A 132 56.24 -21.91 6.06
N PRO A 133 56.81 -21.55 4.88
CA PRO A 133 58.15 -22.01 4.52
C PRO A 133 59.18 -21.27 5.39
N GLN A 134 60.05 -22.04 6.05
CA GLN A 134 61.17 -21.51 6.81
C GLN A 134 62.21 -20.90 5.86
N LEU A 135 62.38 -19.57 5.87
CA LEU A 135 63.51 -18.91 5.22
C LEU A 135 63.80 -17.55 5.87
N GLN A 136 64.79 -17.53 6.76
CA GLN A 136 65.59 -16.36 7.18
C GLN A 136 66.75 -16.92 8.04
N THR A 137 68.03 -16.60 7.86
CA THR A 137 68.73 -15.47 7.25
C THR A 137 70.15 -15.93 6.88
N ALA A 138 70.68 -15.51 5.73
CA ALA A 138 72.12 -15.40 5.51
C ALA A 138 72.42 -13.95 5.08
N GLU A 139 73.19 -13.25 5.92
CA GLU A 139 73.73 -11.92 5.69
C GLU A 139 74.92 -11.97 4.72
N ALA A 140 75.01 -11.00 3.81
CA ALA A 140 76.23 -10.34 3.32
C ALA A 140 75.83 -9.37 2.19
N SER A 141 75.95 -8.04 2.33
CA SER A 141 77.18 -7.21 2.29
C SER A 141 77.42 -6.59 0.90
N VAL A 142 77.34 -5.24 0.82
CA VAL A 142 78.14 -4.32 -0.04
C VAL A 142 77.76 -4.26 -1.54
N ASN A 143 77.66 -3.15 -2.30
CA ASN A 143 77.81 -1.68 -2.16
C ASN A 143 77.06 -0.98 -3.35
N PRO A 144 77.04 0.38 -3.46
CA PRO A 144 76.21 1.19 -4.35
C PRO A 144 76.95 1.69 -5.60
N GLU A 145 76.18 2.20 -6.59
CA GLU A 145 76.51 3.18 -7.66
C GLU A 145 75.34 3.10 -8.69
N GLU A 146 74.84 4.09 -9.44
CA GLU A 146 75.22 5.48 -9.76
C GLU A 146 74.14 6.03 -10.75
N GLN A 147 73.79 7.34 -10.66
CA GLN A 147 73.31 8.27 -11.74
C GLN A 147 72.01 7.92 -12.53
N THR A 148 71.14 8.83 -13.02
CA THR A 148 71.15 10.27 -13.39
C THR A 148 69.68 10.68 -13.72
N GLU A 149 69.31 11.95 -13.53
CA GLU A 149 68.07 12.61 -14.03
C GLU A 149 68.13 12.88 -15.58
N PRO A 150 67.25 13.67 -16.27
CA PRO A 150 66.02 14.41 -15.89
C PRO A 150 64.84 14.45 -16.92
N ALA A 151 63.74 15.09 -16.47
CA ALA A 151 62.77 16.00 -17.16
C ALA A 151 61.97 15.59 -18.43
N GLU A 152 60.64 15.87 -18.44
CA GLU A 152 60.01 17.01 -19.16
C GLU A 152 58.45 16.93 -19.28
N THR A 153 57.79 17.99 -18.79
CA THR A 153 56.68 18.84 -19.31
C THR A 153 55.36 18.38 -20.00
N SER A 154 54.36 19.26 -19.77
CA SER A 154 53.11 19.60 -20.49
C SER A 154 51.83 18.93 -19.95
N GLY A 155 50.70 19.61 -19.71
CA GLY A 155 50.24 20.96 -20.01
C GLY A 155 49.07 20.93 -21.00
N ASN A 156 47.82 20.91 -20.55
CA ASN A 156 46.63 21.27 -21.35
C ASN A 156 45.39 21.45 -20.43
N GLN A 157 44.83 22.66 -20.23
CA GLN A 157 43.63 23.28 -20.87
C GLN A 157 42.40 22.34 -20.99
N GLY A 158 41.14 22.73 -20.73
CA GLY A 158 40.57 24.07 -20.52
C GLY A 158 39.07 24.03 -20.16
N SER A 159 38.54 25.23 -19.92
CA SER A 159 37.13 25.66 -19.80
C SER A 159 36.23 25.16 -20.95
N GLY A 160 34.89 25.12 -20.91
CA GLY A 160 33.87 25.71 -20.06
C GLY A 160 32.65 26.09 -20.93
N GLY A 161 31.44 25.99 -20.39
CA GLY A 161 30.25 26.80 -20.74
C GLY A 161 29.46 26.49 -22.03
N GLY A 162 28.12 26.38 -21.90
CA GLY A 162 27.20 26.42 -23.03
C GLY A 162 25.75 26.05 -22.69
N SER A 163 24.97 27.04 -22.25
CA SER A 163 23.52 27.00 -22.00
C SER A 163 22.69 26.74 -23.27
N HIS A 164 21.63 25.94 -23.15
CA HIS A 164 20.55 25.84 -24.14
C HIS A 164 19.34 26.68 -23.71
N GLY A 165 18.80 27.45 -24.65
CA GLY A 165 17.46 28.02 -24.59
C GLY A 165 16.43 27.10 -25.21
#